data_AF-A0A9W4D233-F1
#
_entry.id   AF-A0A9W4D233-F1
#
_cell.length_a   1.000
_cell.length_b   1.000
_cell.length_c   1.000
_cell.angle_alpha   90.00
_cell.angle_beta   90.00
_cell.angle_gamma   90.00
#
_symmetry.space_group_name_H-M   'P 1'
#
loop_
_entity.id
_entity.type
_entity.pdbx_description
1 polymer ?
#
loop_
_entity_poly.entity_id
_entity_poly.type
_entity_poly.pdbx_seq_one_letter_code
_entity_poly.pdbx_strand_id
1 'polypeptide(L)' 'MTVEIKVPSMVCQACANTITKAIKSLDAEADVQINLDTKTVNIQGKPSETAVKEAVVSVGHTVES' A
#
# COMPACT_ATOMS: atom_id res chain seq x y z
N MET A 1 -9.78 10.72 -1.19
CA MET A 1 -10.36 9.60 -0.40
C MET A 1 -9.25 8.99 0.42
N THR A 2 -9.55 8.38 1.57
CA THR A 2 -8.55 7.69 2.40
C THR A 2 -8.83 6.19 2.37
N VAL A 3 -7.79 5.40 2.14
CA VAL A 3 -7.80 3.94 2.12
C VAL A 3 -6.77 3.45 3.13
N GLU A 4 -7.17 2.53 4.00
CA GLU A 4 -6.26 1.85 4.92
C GLU A 4 -6.28 0.36 4.60
N ILE A 5 -5.10 -0.26 4.52
CA ILE A 5 -4.96 -1.71 4.35
C ILE A 5 -3.87 -2.27 5.27
N LYS A 6 -4.01 -3.53 5.67
CA LYS A 6 -2.97 -4.27 6.38
C LYS A 6 -2.16 -5.14 5.43
N VAL A 7 -0.84 -5.13 5.60
CA VAL A 7 0.11 -5.87 4.78
C VAL A 7 1.06 -6.67 5.69
N PRO A 8 0.64 -7.82 6.26
CA PRO A 8 1.45 -8.58 7.22
C PRO A 8 2.79 -9.07 6.65
N SER A 9 2.85 -9.30 5.33
CA SER A 9 4.06 -9.73 4.62
C SER A 9 5.14 -8.64 4.51
N MET A 10 4.84 -7.39 4.87
CA MET A 10 5.77 -6.27 4.80
C MET A 10 6.72 -6.27 6.01
N VAL A 11 7.94 -6.78 5.83
CA VAL A 11 8.92 -6.96 6.92
C VAL A 11 10.08 -5.98 6.89
N CYS A 12 10.30 -5.27 5.78
CA CYS A 12 11.45 -4.37 5.63
C CYS A 12 11.10 -3.08 4.89
N GLN A 13 12.00 -2.09 5.01
CA GLN A 13 11.89 -0.79 4.32
C GLN A 13 11.86 -0.94 2.80
N ALA A 14 12.53 -1.96 2.24
CA ALA A 14 12.48 -2.21 0.81
C ALA A 14 11.07 -2.64 0.35
N CYS A 15 10.37 -3.49 1.13
CA CYS A 15 8.97 -3.84 0.87
C CYS A 15 8.07 -2.60 0.92
N ALA A 16 8.25 -1.75 1.93
CA ALA A 16 7.51 -0.49 2.04
C ALA A 16 7.69 0.38 0.78
N ASN A 17 8.94 0.58 0.34
CA ASN A 17 9.23 1.35 -0.87
C ASN A 17 8.60 0.76 -2.14
N THR A 18 8.62 -0.57 -2.28
CA THR A 18 7.99 -1.26 -3.42
C THR A 18 6.48 -1.04 -3.43
N ILE A 19 5.83 -1.17 -2.27
CA ILE A 19 4.39 -0.93 -2.10
C ILE A 19 4.04 0.52 -2.44
N THR A 20 4.79 1.50 -1.91
CA THR A 20 4.59 2.92 -2.23
C THR A 20 4.69 3.18 -3.73
N LYS A 21 5.67 2.60 -4.42
CA LYS A 21 5.82 2.75 -5.87
C LYS A 21 4.65 2.14 -6.65
N ALA A 22 4.15 0.98 -6.21
CA ALA A 22 2.99 0.34 -6.83
C ALA A 22 1.75 1.26 -6.72
N ILE A 23 1.50 1.82 -5.54
CA ILE A 23 0.39 2.74 -5.30
C ILE A 23 0.56 4.04 -6.11
N LYS A 24 1.77 4.62 -6.13
CA LYS A 24 2.06 5.82 -6.92
C LYS A 24 1.99 5.61 -8.43
N SER A 25 2.06 4.37 -8.90
CA SER A 25 1.81 4.05 -10.31
C SER A 25 0.32 4.14 -10.67
N LEU A 26 -0.58 3.95 -9.70
CA LEU A 26 -2.02 4.17 -9.87
C LEU A 26 -2.39 5.66 -9.74
N ASP A 27 -1.75 6.36 -8.81
CA ASP A 27 -1.96 7.79 -8.57
C ASP A 27 -0.65 8.43 -8.10
N ALA A 28 0.02 9.14 -9.00
CA ALA A 28 1.32 9.76 -8.73
C ALA A 28 1.27 10.83 -7.61
N GLU A 29 0.08 11.40 -7.40
CA GLU A 29 -0.17 12.42 -6.37
C GLU A 29 -0.63 11.80 -5.03
N ALA A 30 -0.80 10.48 -4.95
CA ALA A 30 -1.21 9.82 -3.72
C ALA A 30 -0.18 10.01 -2.60
N ASP A 31 -0.68 10.40 -1.43
CA ASP A 31 0.10 10.39 -0.18
C ASP A 31 0.02 8.99 0.42
N VAL A 32 1.18 8.36 0.62
CA VAL A 32 1.29 6.98 1.10
C VAL A 32 2.10 6.97 2.38
N GLN A 33 1.44 6.62 3.48
CA GLN A 33 2.03 6.51 4.81
C GLN A 33 2.10 5.03 5.19
N ILE A 34 3.30 4.55 5.51
CA ILE A 34 3.52 3.14 5.85
C ILE A 34 4.01 3.04 7.28
N ASN A 35 3.36 2.16 8.06
CA ASN A 35 3.79 1.79 9.40
C ASN A 35 4.22 0.32 9.41
N LEU A 36 5.53 0.08 9.59
CA LEU A 36 6.12 -1.26 9.64
C LEU A 36 5.83 -2.00 10.95
N ASP A 37 5.60 -1.28 12.05
CA ASP A 37 5.28 -1.88 13.35
C ASP A 37 3.87 -2.45 13.35
N THR A 38 2.90 -1.69 12.84
CA THR A 38 1.48 -2.10 12.78
C THR A 38 1.13 -2.85 11.51
N LYS A 39 2.06 -2.93 10.54
CA LYS A 39 1.85 -3.51 9.21
C LYS A 39 0.73 -2.82 8.43
N THR A 40 0.58 -1.51 8.62
CA THR A 40 -0.51 -0.73 8.03
C THR A 40 0.02 0.17 6.91
N VAL A 41 -0.76 0.29 5.84
CA VAL A 41 -0.54 1.26 4.77
C VAL A 41 -1.76 2.15 4.68
N ASN A 42 -1.55 3.45 4.85
CA ASN A 42 -2.55 4.49 4.69
C ASN A 42 -2.29 5.24 3.38
N ILE A 43 -3.33 5.36 2.56
CA ILE A 43 -3.28 6.00 1.24
C ILE A 43 -4.31 7.11 1.22
N GLN A 44 -3.87 8.34 0.98
CA GLN A 44 -4.74 9.44 0.62
C GLN A 44 -4.58 9.73 -0.86
N GLY A 45 -5.64 9.51 -1.63
CA GLY A 45 -5.61 9.69 -3.07
C GLY A 45 -6.93 9.40 -3.76
N LYS A 46 -6.81 9.17 -5.07
CA LYS A 46 -7.88 8.78 -5.98
C LYS A 46 -8.15 7.26 -6.07
N PRO A 47 -7.20 6.32 -5.89
CA PRO A 47 -7.47 4.92 -6.12
C PRO A 47 -8.40 4.34 -5.05
N SER A 48 -9.28 3.43 -5.47
CA SER A 48 -10.16 2.71 -4.56
C SER A 48 -9.39 1.67 -3.75
N GLU A 49 -9.97 1.22 -2.64
CA GLU A 49 -9.39 0.17 -1.81
C GLU A 49 -9.08 -1.11 -2.60
N THR A 50 -9.99 -1.52 -3.49
CA THR A 50 -9.77 -2.69 -4.35
C THR A 50 -8.55 -2.52 -5.25
N ALA A 51 -8.41 -1.37 -5.92
CA ALA A 51 -7.28 -1.11 -6.82
C ALA A 51 -5.95 -1.08 -6.04
N VAL A 52 -5.94 -0.50 -4.84
CA VAL A 52 -4.78 -0.50 -3.95
C VAL A 52 -4.41 -1.94 -3.56
N LYS A 53 -5.38 -2.75 -3.12
CA LYS A 53 -5.16 -4.15 -2.74
C LYS A 53 -4.55 -4.95 -3.90
N GLU A 54 -5.09 -4.81 -5.10
CA GLU A 54 -4.57 -5.48 -6.30
C GLU A 54 -3.14 -5.06 -6.63
N ALA A 55 -2.82 -3.77 -6.55
CA ALA A 55 -1.45 -3.29 -6.78
C ALA A 55 -0.45 -3.85 -5.76
N VAL A 56 -0.83 -3.98 -4.49
CA VAL A 56 0.01 -4.59 -3.45
C VAL A 56 0.22 -6.08 -3.72
N VAL A 57 -0.83 -6.81 -4.10
CA VAL A 57 -0.72 -8.23 -4.47
C VAL A 57 0.14 -8.43 -5.71
N SER A 58 0.04 -7.53 -6.70
CA SER A 58 0.81 -7.57 -7.94
C SER A 58 2.32 -7.47 -7.70
N VAL A 59 2.76 -6.80 -6.62
CA VAL A 59 4.17 -6.73 -6.22
C VAL A 59 4.59 -7.81 -5.22
N GLY A 60 3.77 -8.84 -5.03
CA GLY A 60 4.12 -10.04 -4.25
C GLY A 60 3.82 -9.95 -2.76
N HIS A 61 2.95 -9.04 -2.34
CA HIS A 61 2.57 -8.85 -0.94
C HIS A 61 1.13 -9.29 -0.66
N THR A 62 0.91 -9.94 0.48
CA THR A 62 -0.44 -10.28 0.95
C THR A 62 -1.09 -9.09 1.67
N VAL A 63 -2.38 -8.89 1.41
CA VAL A 63 -3.22 -7.88 2.06
C VAL A 63 -4.28 -8.54 2.93
N GLU A 64 -4.51 -7.99 4.12
CA GLU A 64 -5.56 -8.39 5.04
C GLU A 64 -6.59 -7.27 5.19
N SER A 65 -7.81 -7.66 5.54
CA SER A 65 -8.98 -6.78 5.71
C SER A 65 -9.03 -6.17 7.10
#